data_AF-A0A496BFU8-F1
#
_entry.id   AF-A0A496BFU8-F1
#
_cell.length_a   1.000
_cell.length_b   1.000
_cell.length_c   1.000
_cell.angle_alpha   90.00
_cell.angle_beta   90.00
_cell.angle_gamma   90.00
#
_symmetry.space_group_name_H-M   'P 1'
#
loop_
_entity.id
_entity.type
_entity.pdbx_description
1 polymer ?
#
loop_
_entity_poly.entity_id
_entity_poly.type
_entity_poly.pdbx_seq_one_letter_code
_entity_poly.pdbx_strand_id
1 'polypeptide(L)' 'YDAKGSVVRTLVLGHQLEGYYTEQQRAAYWDGRNTVGERVASGVYFYQLHADAISLTRKMVILK' A
#
# COMPACT_ATOMS: atom_id res chain seq x y z
N TYR A 1 6.58 0.09 2.21
CA TYR A 1 7.92 0.10 2.81
C TYR A 1 7.92 -0.65 4.12
N ASP A 2 9.00 -1.36 4.43
CA ASP A 2 9.25 -1.93 5.76
C ASP A 2 9.76 -0.87 6.74
N ALA A 3 10.01 -1.25 7.99
CA ALA A 3 10.53 -0.35 9.02
C ALA A 3 11.95 0.20 8.74
N LYS A 4 12.69 -0.41 7.80
CA LYS A 4 14.01 0.05 7.35
C LYS A 4 13.93 0.99 6.14
N GLY A 5 12.73 1.21 5.60
CA GLY A 5 12.52 2.00 4.40
C GLY A 5 12.69 1.21 3.09
N SER A 6 12.81 -0.12 3.14
CA SER A 6 12.91 -0.95 1.93
C SER A 6 11.56 -1.06 1.23
N VAL A 7 11.53 -1.03 -0.10
CA VAL A 7 10.31 -1.27 -0.88
C VAL A 7 9.87 -2.73 -0.71
N VAL A 8 8.65 -2.92 -0.20
CA VAL A 8 8.05 -4.26 -0.01
C VAL A 8 7.21 -4.66 -1.21
N ARG A 9 6.38 -3.73 -1.68
CA ARG A 9 5.52 -3.88 -2.85
C ARG A 9 5.12 -2.51 -3.39
N THR A 10 4.96 -2.44 -4.71
CA THR A 10 4.34 -1.31 -5.42
C THR A 10 3.02 -1.78 -5.99
N LEU A 11 1.95 -1.02 -5.77
CA LEU A 11 0.63 -1.28 -6.37
C LEU A 11 0.43 -0.28 -7.50
N VAL A 12 0.34 -0.77 -8.74
CA VAL A 12 0.09 0.08 -9.91
C VAL A 12 -1.41 0.23 -10.09
N LEU A 13 -1.94 1.39 -9.71
CA LEU A 13 -3.38 1.68 -9.75
C LEU A 13 -3.82 2.31 -11.07
N GLY A 14 -2.88 2.80 -11.88
CA GLY A 14 -3.19 3.60 -13.08
C GLY A 14 -3.86 4.94 -12.74
N HIS A 15 -4.48 5.56 -13.74
CA HIS A 15 -5.26 6.77 -13.55
C HIS A 15 -6.59 6.44 -12.86
N GLN A 16 -6.90 7.15 -11.78
CA GLN A 16 -8.13 7.03 -11.02
C GLN A 16 -8.85 8.38 -11.05
N LEU A 17 -10.14 8.36 -11.36
CA LEU A 17 -10.97 9.57 -11.31
C LEU A 17 -11.11 10.05 -9.86
N GLU A 18 -11.47 11.32 -9.69
CA GLU A 18 -11.80 11.83 -8.37
C GLU A 18 -13.00 11.08 -7.75
N GLY A 19 -12.92 10.80 -6.46
CA GLY A 19 -13.99 10.12 -5.73
C GLY A 19 -13.52 9.27 -4.56
N TYR A 20 -14.48 8.60 -3.92
CA TYR A 20 -14.23 7.73 -2.79
C TYR A 20 -14.01 6.27 -3.24
N TYR A 21 -12.84 5.74 -2.90
CA TYR A 21 -12.45 4.35 -3.14
C TYR A 21 -12.35 3.60 -1.83
N THR A 22 -13.50 3.25 -1.25
CA THR A 22 -13.59 2.61 0.08
C THR A 22 -13.87 1.12 0.03
N GLU A 23 -14.43 0.63 -1.08
CA GLU A 23 -14.68 -0.79 -1.29
C GLU A 23 -13.39 -1.48 -1.73
N GLN A 24 -13.08 -2.64 -1.13
CA GLN A 24 -11.84 -3.37 -1.38
C GLN A 24 -11.56 -3.65 -2.87
N GLN A 25 -12.60 -3.88 -3.67
CA GLN A 25 -12.45 -4.17 -5.11
C GLN A 25 -12.06 -2.94 -5.94
N ARG A 26 -12.32 -1.73 -5.43
CA ARG A 26 -12.02 -0.46 -6.09
C ARG A 26 -10.87 0.28 -5.44
N ALA A 27 -10.67 0.08 -4.13
CA ALA A 27 -9.61 0.68 -3.35
C ALA A 27 -8.23 0.10 -3.68
N ALA A 28 -7.21 0.91 -3.43
CA ALA A 28 -5.84 0.40 -3.36
C ALA A 28 -5.73 -0.60 -2.20
N TYR A 29 -5.75 -1.90 -2.53
CA TYR A 29 -5.70 -2.96 -1.54
C TYR A 29 -4.37 -3.70 -1.61
N TRP A 30 -3.69 -3.77 -0.45
CA TRP A 30 -2.53 -4.62 -0.29
C TRP A 30 -2.91 -5.90 0.48
N ASP A 31 -2.62 -7.04 -0.13
CA ASP A 31 -2.89 -8.39 0.37
C ASP A 31 -1.85 -8.91 1.39
N GLY A 32 -0.89 -8.09 1.81
CA GLY A 32 0.18 -8.49 2.71
C GLY A 32 1.27 -9.35 2.07
N ARG A 33 1.42 -9.31 0.74
CA ARG A 33 2.51 -10.02 0.02
C ARG A 33 3.55 -9.08 -0.56
N ASN A 34 4.80 -9.52 -0.66
CA ASN A 34 5.85 -8.78 -1.35
C ASN A 34 5.70 -8.87 -2.90
N THR A 35 6.64 -8.29 -3.63
CA THR A 35 6.66 -8.32 -5.11
C THR A 35 6.77 -9.71 -5.73
N VAL A 36 7.34 -10.68 -5.02
CA VAL A 36 7.46 -12.08 -5.47
C VAL A 36 6.32 -12.98 -4.98
N GLY A 37 5.32 -12.41 -4.30
CA GLY A 37 4.10 -13.11 -3.87
C GLY A 37 4.21 -13.80 -2.50
N GLU A 38 5.31 -13.65 -1.77
CA GLU A 38 5.49 -14.21 -0.44
C GLU A 38 4.76 -13.37 0.61
N ARG A 39 4.19 -14.03 1.62
CA ARG A 39 3.56 -13.33 2.75
C ARG A 39 4.62 -12.64 3.59
N VAL A 40 4.38 -11.38 3.92
CA VAL A 40 5.27 -10.62 4.80
C VAL A 40 5.07 -11.00 6.26
N ALA A 41 6.06 -10.69 7.10
CA ALA A 41 5.97 -10.91 8.54
C ALA A 41 4.99 -9.93 9.20
N SER A 42 4.46 -10.29 10.37
CA SER A 42 3.74 -9.34 11.22
C SER A 42 4.67 -8.18 11.57
N GLY A 43 4.14 -6.96 11.61
CA GLY A 43 4.94 -5.79 11.89
C GLY A 43 4.32 -4.50 11.38
N VAL A 44 5.07 -3.43 11.55
CA VAL A 44 4.71 -2.09 11.07
C VAL A 44 5.24 -1.90 9.65
N TYR A 45 4.37 -1.43 8.78
CA TYR A 45 4.66 -1.08 7.40
C TYR A 45 4.20 0.35 7.12
N PHE A 46 4.78 0.95 6.10
CA PHE A 46 4.39 2.28 5.64
C PHE A 46 3.98 2.21 4.19
N TYR A 47 2.89 2.91 3.85
CA TYR A 47 2.51 3.12 2.46
C TYR A 47 2.58 4.62 2.14
N GLN A 48 2.93 4.89 0.89
CA GLN A 48 2.96 6.24 0.34
C GLN A 48 2.02 6.27 -0.86
N LEU A 49 1.02 7.13 -0.79
CA LEU A 49 0.08 7.38 -1.88
C LEU A 49 0.53 8.65 -2.61
N HIS A 50 0.79 8.50 -3.91
CA HIS A 50 1.11 9.61 -4.79
C HIS A 50 -0.08 9.90 -5.70
N ALA A 51 -0.52 11.15 -5.74
CA ALA A 51 -1.41 11.70 -6.75
C ALA A 51 -0.83 13.06 -7.19
N ASP A 52 -1.37 13.65 -8.25
CA ASP A 52 -0.75 14.77 -8.97
C ASP A 52 -0.13 15.85 -8.08
N ALA A 53 -0.91 16.36 -7.11
CA ALA A 53 -0.47 17.42 -6.21
C ALA A 53 -0.13 16.96 -4.79
N ILE A 54 -0.31 15.66 -4.46
CA ILE A 54 -0.21 15.18 -3.08
C ILE A 54 0.63 13.91 -2.95
N SER A 55 1.43 13.87 -1.89
CA SER A 55 2.10 12.66 -1.44
C SER A 55 1.75 12.44 0.03
N LEU A 56 1.05 11.36 0.33
CA LEU A 56 0.60 11.03 1.68
C LEU A 56 1.28 9.76 2.16
N THR A 57 1.96 9.84 3.29
CA THR A 57 2.54 8.68 3.96
C THR A 57 1.74 8.32 5.19
N ARG A 58 1.39 7.03 5.32
CA ARG A 58 0.63 6.51 6.45
C ARG A 58 1.22 5.19 6.92
N LYS A 59 0.98 4.89 8.19
CA LYS A 59 1.40 3.65 8.86
C LYS A 59 0.30 2.61 8.78
N MET A 60 0.68 1.35 8.58
CA MET A 60 -0.19 0.18 8.64
C MET A 60 0.46 -0.88 9.54
N VAL A 61 -0.35 -1.69 10.22
CA VAL A 61 0.12 -2.80 11.06
C VAL A 61 -0.44 -4.09 10.50
N ILE A 62 0.42 -5.07 10.28
CA ILE A 62 0.03 -6.43 9.92
C ILE A 62 0.19 -7.29 11.18
N LEU A 63 -0.92 -7.92 11.60
CA LEU A 63 -0.95 -8.93 12.65
C LEU A 63 -1.32 -10.27 12.01
N LYS A 64 -0.76 -11.36 12.53
CA LYS A 64 -1.13 -12.73 12.15
C LYS A 64 -2.10 -13.29 13.16
#